data_AF-A0A6N7XDA1-F1
#
_entry.id   AF-A0A6N7XDA1-F1
#
_cell.length_a   1.000
_cell.length_b   1.000
_cell.length_c   1.000
_cell.angle_alpha   90.00
_cell.angle_beta   90.00
_cell.angle_gamma   90.00
#
_symmetry.space_group_name_H-M   'P 1'
#
loop_
_entity.id
_entity.type
_entity.pdbx_description
1 polymer ?
#
loop_
_entity_poly.entity_id
_entity_poly.type
_entity_poly.pdbx_seq_one_letter_code
_entity_poly.pdbx_strand_id
1 'polypeptide(L)'
;MEAISMKCPNCMGDVVPFGNGVYGRCNSCDSVFKLKDDESGVTAGSEDFDEDDSDDEEVFDFEQFFRDAYDEYVDDESDLSDAYFADRLEDNSDKVSAAVKHFDIDKDDADEVYCVVDTTIFGSCKVGFAVTVSGVYMVDEDGDSAFVDWDDYDDCRIERNGGKLIIGGHPFIMSSDEAKIMARVMRDLQE
;
A
#
# COMPACT_ATOMS: atom_id res chain seq x y z
N MET A 1 -11.82 21.52 26.63
CA MET A 1 -11.10 21.60 25.36
C MET A 1 -11.25 20.24 24.74
N GLU A 2 -12.13 20.13 23.75
CA GLU A 2 -12.25 18.91 22.95
C GLU A 2 -10.93 18.75 22.20
N ALA A 3 -10.20 17.66 22.50
CA ALA A 3 -9.03 17.30 21.74
C ALA A 3 -9.53 16.86 20.36
N ILE A 4 -9.39 17.74 19.37
CA ILE A 4 -9.61 17.38 17.96
C ILE A 4 -8.57 16.28 17.67
N SER A 5 -9.02 15.03 17.65
CA SER A 5 -8.20 13.91 17.19
C SER A 5 -8.03 14.09 15.69
N MET A 6 -6.87 14.61 15.28
CA MET A 6 -6.47 14.62 13.88
C MET A 6 -5.85 13.26 13.55
N LYS A 7 -6.35 12.67 12.48
CA LYS A 7 -5.80 11.47 11.86
C LYS A 7 -4.89 11.91 10.73
N CYS A 8 -3.77 11.23 10.57
CA CYS A 8 -2.83 11.56 9.51
C CYS A 8 -3.45 11.21 8.16
N PRO A 9 -3.42 12.11 7.17
CA PRO A 9 -3.95 11.82 5.85
C PRO A 9 -3.23 10.66 5.15
N ASN A 10 -1.95 10.41 5.49
CA ASN A 10 -1.13 9.37 4.87
C ASN A 10 -1.24 7.98 5.57
N CYS A 11 -1.48 7.97 6.88
CA CYS A 11 -1.34 6.76 7.71
C CYS A 11 -2.58 6.43 8.55
N MET A 12 -3.57 7.34 8.60
CA MET A 12 -4.67 7.40 9.60
C MET A 12 -4.24 7.24 11.07
N GLY A 13 -2.95 7.26 11.35
CA GLY A 13 -2.38 7.24 12.68
C GLY A 13 -2.61 8.56 13.43
N ASP A 14 -2.40 8.52 14.74
CA ASP A 14 -2.59 9.69 15.58
C ASP A 14 -1.53 10.76 15.29
N VAL A 15 -2.01 11.99 15.13
CA VAL A 15 -1.19 13.15 14.79
C VAL A 15 -0.90 13.93 16.06
N VAL A 16 0.38 14.13 16.34
CA VAL A 16 0.82 14.97 17.45
C VAL A 16 1.14 16.36 16.92
N PRO A 17 0.40 17.41 17.35
CA PRO A 17 0.70 18.78 16.97
C PRO A 17 1.98 19.28 17.65
N PHE A 18 2.80 20.03 16.92
CA PHE A 18 4.00 20.71 17.42
C PHE A 18 4.14 22.11 16.78
N GLY A 19 5.14 22.88 17.22
CA GLY A 19 5.35 24.25 16.71
C GLY A 19 4.14 25.17 16.96
N ASN A 20 3.65 25.21 18.21
CA ASN A 20 2.42 25.92 18.60
C ASN A 20 1.14 25.47 17.86
N GLY A 21 1.10 24.22 17.38
CA GLY A 21 -0.05 23.65 16.68
C GLY A 21 -0.18 24.09 15.23
N VAL A 22 0.92 24.57 14.63
CA VAL A 22 1.01 24.90 13.20
C VAL A 22 1.37 23.67 12.37
N TYR A 23 2.06 22.69 12.96
CA TYR A 23 2.49 21.46 12.28
C TYR A 23 2.00 20.24 13.04
N GLY A 24 1.77 19.15 12.32
CA GLY A 24 1.42 17.84 12.86
C GLY A 24 2.43 16.80 12.41
N ARG A 25 2.76 15.86 13.29
CA ARG A 25 3.58 14.68 12.97
C ARG A 25 2.76 13.41 13.22
N CYS A 26 2.65 12.51 12.24
CA CYS A 26 2.03 11.19 12.44
C CYS A 26 2.96 10.33 13.32
N ASN A 27 2.43 9.76 14.40
CA ASN A 27 3.18 8.80 15.23
C ASN A 27 3.40 7.44 14.55
N SER A 28 2.62 7.11 13.52
CA SER A 28 2.69 5.81 12.81
C SER A 28 3.59 5.83 11.57
N CYS A 29 3.76 6.96 10.90
CA CYS A 29 4.53 7.06 9.64
C CYS A 29 5.54 8.21 9.60
N ASP A 30 5.63 8.99 10.67
CA ASP A 30 6.51 10.17 10.80
C ASP A 30 6.29 11.29 9.77
N SER A 31 5.24 11.20 8.94
CA SER A 31 4.86 12.29 8.04
C SER A 31 4.59 13.57 8.82
N VAL A 32 5.17 14.67 8.33
CA VAL A 32 4.98 16.03 8.86
C VAL A 32 4.15 16.84 7.88
N PHE A 33 3.11 17.50 8.36
CA PHE A 33 2.23 18.33 7.54
C PHE A 33 1.77 19.58 8.30
N LYS A 34 1.37 20.61 7.56
CA LYS A 34 0.93 21.88 8.11
C LYS A 34 -0.56 21.79 8.48
N LEU A 35 -0.93 22.22 9.69
CA LEU A 35 -2.28 22.09 10.26
C LEU A 35 -3.10 23.40 10.19
N LYS A 36 -2.45 24.53 9.93
CA LYS A 36 -3.10 25.83 9.77
C LYS A 36 -2.58 26.52 8.54
N ASP A 37 -3.48 26.86 7.64
CA ASP A 37 -3.22 27.79 6.55
C ASP A 37 -3.13 29.21 7.08
N ASP A 38 -2.12 29.95 6.60
CA ASP A 38 -2.14 31.40 6.69
C ASP A 38 -3.19 31.87 5.66
N GLU A 39 -4.27 32.49 6.13
CA GLU A 39 -5.23 33.17 5.26
C GLU A 39 -4.52 34.28 4.46
N SER A 40 -4.17 33.98 3.21
CA SER A 40 -3.96 34.97 2.15
C SER A 40 -4.13 34.29 0.80
N GLY A 41 -4.99 34.86 -0.06
CA GLY A 41 -5.46 34.31 -1.35
C GLY A 41 -4.35 33.87 -2.32
N VAL A 42 -4.67 33.22 -3.45
CA VAL A 42 -5.32 33.84 -4.61
C VAL A 42 -5.97 32.79 -5.55
N THR A 43 -7.10 33.20 -6.13
CA THR A 43 -7.68 32.91 -7.47
C THR A 43 -8.00 31.49 -7.93
N ALA A 44 -9.32 31.27 -8.07
CA ALA A 44 -9.92 30.38 -9.05
C ALA A 44 -9.43 30.69 -10.48
N GLY A 45 -8.83 29.70 -11.13
CA GLY A 45 -8.73 29.59 -12.57
C GLY A 45 -9.73 28.53 -13.03
N SER A 46 -10.79 28.97 -13.70
CA SER A 46 -11.66 28.09 -14.49
C SER A 46 -11.02 27.95 -15.86
N GLU A 47 -10.57 26.74 -16.20
CA GLU A 47 -10.24 26.37 -17.57
C GLU A 47 -11.20 25.24 -17.93
N ASP A 48 -12.09 25.56 -18.88
CA ASP A 48 -13.02 24.63 -19.53
C ASP A 48 -12.22 23.47 -20.13
N PHE A 49 -12.50 22.24 -19.69
CA PHE A 49 -12.04 21.03 -20.36
C PHE A 49 -13.23 20.42 -21.09
N ASP A 50 -13.05 20.26 -22.40
CA ASP A 50 -13.96 19.57 -23.30
C ASP A 50 -14.32 18.17 -22.77
N GLU A 51 -15.61 17.91 -22.64
CA GLU A 51 -16.18 16.56 -22.52
C GLU A 51 -15.87 15.79 -23.83
N ASP A 52 -14.87 14.91 -23.78
CA ASP A 52 -14.77 13.78 -24.71
C ASP A 52 -15.27 12.53 -23.96
N ASP A 53 -16.51 12.19 -24.27
CA ASP A 53 -17.27 11.05 -23.78
C ASP A 53 -16.79 9.79 -24.54
N SER A 54 -15.60 9.29 -24.19
CA SER A 54 -15.17 7.94 -24.53
C SER A 54 -15.27 7.08 -23.29
N ASP A 55 -16.35 6.30 -23.18
CA ASP A 55 -16.50 5.12 -22.31
C ASP A 55 -15.44 4.04 -22.69
N ASP A 56 -14.16 4.39 -22.62
CA ASP A 56 -13.09 3.44 -22.41
C ASP A 56 -12.94 3.38 -20.89
N GLU A 57 -13.53 2.35 -20.27
CA GLU A 57 -13.27 2.01 -18.87
C GLU A 57 -11.74 1.89 -18.74
N GLU A 58 -11.09 2.89 -18.14
CA GLU A 58 -9.64 2.89 -17.94
C GLU A 58 -9.31 1.70 -17.05
N VAL A 59 -8.94 0.59 -17.68
CA VAL A 59 -8.48 -0.61 -16.98
C VAL A 59 -7.25 -0.21 -16.20
N PHE A 60 -7.31 -0.38 -14.89
CA PHE A 60 -6.20 -0.07 -14.00
C PHE A 60 -4.93 -0.82 -14.43
N ASP A 61 -3.87 -0.08 -14.74
CA ASP A 61 -2.60 -0.64 -15.18
C ASP A 61 -1.73 -0.99 -13.96
N PHE A 62 -1.90 -2.21 -13.46
CA PHE A 62 -1.13 -2.72 -12.31
C PHE A 62 0.38 -2.71 -12.56
N GLU A 63 0.83 -3.02 -13.78
CA GLU A 63 2.26 -3.07 -14.10
C GLU A 63 2.88 -1.68 -13.97
N GLN A 64 2.22 -0.68 -14.56
CA GLN A 64 2.66 0.71 -14.47
C GLN A 64 2.58 1.24 -13.03
N PHE A 65 1.48 0.95 -12.32
CA PHE A 65 1.29 1.35 -10.93
C PHE A 65 2.45 0.87 -10.03
N PHE A 66 2.79 -0.43 -10.08
CA PHE A 66 3.85 -0.96 -9.22
C PHE A 66 5.25 -0.46 -9.61
N ARG A 67 5.49 -0.15 -10.88
CA ARG A 67 6.73 0.54 -11.31
C ARG A 67 6.81 1.95 -10.74
N ASP A 68 5.74 2.74 -10.86
CA ASP A 68 5.69 4.10 -10.33
C ASP A 68 5.81 4.11 -8.80
N ALA A 69 5.13 3.20 -8.12
CA ALA A 69 5.23 3.03 -6.68
C ALA A 69 6.65 2.65 -6.23
N TYR A 70 7.38 1.85 -7.02
CA TYR A 70 8.77 1.52 -6.73
C TYR A 70 9.65 2.77 -6.85
N ASP A 71 9.55 3.47 -7.97
CA ASP A 71 10.34 4.67 -8.26
C ASP A 71 10.05 5.83 -7.28
N GLU A 72 8.81 5.94 -6.79
CA GLU A 72 8.42 7.00 -5.85
C GLU A 72 8.76 6.69 -4.39
N TYR A 73 8.63 5.42 -3.97
CA TYR A 73 8.73 5.07 -2.54
C TYR A 73 10.00 4.35 -2.13
N VAL A 74 10.77 3.80 -3.08
CA VAL A 74 11.97 3.01 -2.79
C VAL A 74 13.22 3.83 -3.11
N ASP A 75 13.74 4.53 -2.10
CA ASP A 75 15.00 5.27 -2.21
C ASP A 75 16.22 4.33 -2.25
N ASP A 76 16.17 3.22 -1.50
CA ASP A 76 17.21 2.21 -1.38
C ASP A 76 16.56 0.82 -1.42
N GLU A 77 16.96 -0.04 -2.35
CA GLU A 77 16.42 -1.40 -2.48
C GLU A 77 16.59 -2.21 -1.18
N SER A 78 17.59 -1.89 -0.34
CA SER A 78 17.79 -2.56 0.94
C SER A 78 16.71 -2.26 1.98
N ASP A 79 15.84 -1.27 1.73
CA ASP A 79 14.63 -1.03 2.53
C ASP A 79 13.55 -2.10 2.27
N LEU A 80 13.69 -2.89 1.21
CA LEU A 80 12.83 -4.03 0.88
C LEU A 80 13.55 -5.36 1.17
N SER A 81 13.16 -6.04 2.23
CA SER A 81 13.66 -7.37 2.56
C SER A 81 12.85 -8.47 1.89
N ASP A 82 11.54 -8.36 2.00
CA ASP A 82 10.55 -9.42 1.82
C ASP A 82 9.55 -9.09 0.70
N ALA A 83 9.51 -7.84 0.22
CA ALA A 83 8.66 -7.37 -0.85
C ALA A 83 9.34 -7.40 -2.22
N TYR A 84 8.57 -7.80 -3.23
CA TYR A 84 8.97 -7.95 -4.62
C TYR A 84 7.85 -7.38 -5.49
N PHE A 85 8.14 -6.30 -6.22
CA PHE A 85 7.25 -5.64 -7.18
C PHE A 85 8.11 -4.87 -8.19
N ALA A 86 7.53 -4.44 -9.31
CA ALA A 86 8.28 -3.87 -10.44
C ALA A 86 9.42 -4.82 -10.91
N ASP A 87 10.56 -4.27 -11.32
CA ASP A 87 11.73 -5.02 -11.81
C ASP A 87 12.21 -6.09 -10.80
N ARG A 88 12.05 -5.83 -9.50
CA ARG A 88 12.43 -6.79 -8.46
C ARG A 88 11.58 -8.06 -8.50
N LEU A 89 10.33 -7.99 -8.93
CA LEU A 89 9.49 -9.18 -9.09
C LEU A 89 9.92 -10.00 -10.31
N GLU A 90 10.25 -9.33 -11.41
CA GLU A 90 10.74 -9.97 -12.65
C GLU A 90 12.03 -10.77 -12.38
N ASP A 91 12.95 -10.21 -11.58
CA ASP A 91 14.19 -10.85 -11.17
C ASP A 91 14.00 -12.02 -10.18
N ASN A 92 12.81 -12.16 -9.57
CA ASN A 92 12.51 -13.13 -8.52
C ASN A 92 11.30 -14.02 -8.88
N SER A 93 11.25 -14.53 -10.11
CA SER A 93 10.17 -15.42 -10.60
C SER A 93 9.91 -16.68 -9.75
N ASP A 94 10.89 -17.14 -8.96
CA ASP A 94 10.69 -18.22 -8.00
C ASP A 94 9.77 -17.83 -6.83
N LYS A 95 9.74 -16.54 -6.46
CA LYS A 95 8.80 -15.99 -5.48
C LYS A 95 7.37 -16.00 -6.00
N VAL A 96 7.16 -15.62 -7.26
CA VAL A 96 5.84 -15.73 -7.92
C VAL A 96 5.37 -17.18 -7.92
N SER A 97 6.23 -18.10 -8.33
CA SER A 97 5.91 -19.54 -8.35
C SER A 97 5.57 -20.09 -6.96
N ALA A 98 6.25 -19.60 -5.93
CA ALA A 98 6.00 -19.99 -4.55
C ALA A 98 4.68 -19.39 -4.01
N ALA A 99 4.42 -18.11 -4.28
CA ALA A 99 3.19 -17.41 -3.93
C ALA A 99 1.96 -18.09 -4.55
N VAL A 100 2.00 -18.35 -5.87
CA VAL A 100 0.91 -19.04 -6.59
C VAL A 100 0.54 -20.36 -5.91
N LYS A 101 1.55 -21.10 -5.46
CA LYS A 101 1.35 -22.39 -4.79
C LYS A 101 0.86 -22.25 -3.35
N HIS A 102 1.42 -21.31 -2.60
CA HIS A 102 1.26 -21.27 -1.14
C HIS A 102 0.16 -20.35 -0.66
N PHE A 103 -0.17 -19.32 -1.43
CA PHE A 103 -1.32 -18.44 -1.19
C PHE A 103 -2.58 -18.94 -1.91
N ASP A 104 -2.49 -20.09 -2.58
CA ASP A 104 -3.58 -20.74 -3.34
C ASP A 104 -4.20 -19.80 -4.38
N ILE A 105 -3.34 -19.08 -5.12
CA ILE A 105 -3.76 -18.13 -6.16
C ILE A 105 -4.47 -18.90 -7.28
N ASP A 106 -5.61 -18.38 -7.71
CA ASP A 106 -6.38 -18.99 -8.78
C ASP A 106 -5.57 -19.05 -10.08
N LYS A 107 -5.83 -20.10 -10.87
CA LYS A 107 -5.07 -20.34 -12.11
C LYS A 107 -5.25 -19.25 -13.14
N ASP A 108 -6.39 -18.57 -13.10
CA ASP A 108 -6.70 -17.47 -13.99
C ASP A 108 -5.89 -16.21 -13.63
N ASP A 109 -5.44 -16.08 -12.36
CA ASP A 109 -4.61 -14.97 -11.87
C ASP A 109 -3.10 -15.30 -11.81
N ALA A 110 -2.73 -16.57 -11.97
CA ALA A 110 -1.37 -17.04 -11.70
C ALA A 110 -0.29 -16.43 -12.62
N ASP A 111 -0.68 -15.97 -13.81
CA ASP A 111 0.19 -15.28 -14.77
C ASP A 111 0.13 -13.75 -14.64
N GLU A 112 -0.74 -13.23 -13.76
CA GLU A 112 -1.02 -11.79 -13.58
C GLU A 112 -0.79 -11.39 -12.11
N VAL A 113 0.40 -11.72 -11.58
CA VAL A 113 0.87 -11.34 -10.24
C VAL A 113 1.81 -10.14 -10.34
N TYR A 114 1.51 -9.06 -9.63
CA TYR A 114 2.24 -7.78 -9.74
C TYR A 114 3.02 -7.39 -8.48
N CYS A 115 2.68 -7.99 -7.34
CA CYS A 115 3.43 -7.83 -6.10
C CYS A 115 3.38 -9.13 -5.30
N VAL A 116 4.51 -9.48 -4.68
CA VAL A 116 4.62 -10.55 -3.69
C VAL A 116 5.33 -10.01 -2.46
N VAL A 117 4.76 -10.24 -1.29
CA VAL A 117 5.43 -10.06 0.00
C VAL A 117 5.57 -11.43 0.65
N ASP A 118 6.79 -11.82 1.00
CA ASP A 118 7.12 -13.09 1.65
C ASP A 118 7.71 -12.86 3.04
N THR A 119 6.86 -12.77 4.05
CA THR A 119 7.29 -12.58 5.45
C THR A 119 7.75 -13.88 6.12
N THR A 120 7.85 -14.98 5.37
CA THR A 120 8.24 -16.27 5.96
C THR A 120 9.68 -16.20 6.46
N ILE A 121 9.91 -16.68 7.68
CA ILE A 121 11.28 -16.86 8.18
C ILE A 121 12.02 -17.82 7.23
N PHE A 122 13.09 -17.33 6.59
CA PHE A 122 13.86 -17.98 5.50
C PHE A 122 13.24 -17.92 4.10
N GLY A 123 12.25 -17.05 3.86
CA GLY A 123 11.79 -16.68 2.52
C GLY A 123 11.22 -17.83 1.70
N SER A 124 10.39 -18.68 2.30
CA SER A 124 9.73 -19.79 1.60
C SER A 124 8.35 -19.49 1.03
N CYS A 125 7.88 -18.23 1.14
CA CYS A 125 6.60 -17.74 0.66
C CYS A 125 5.40 -18.55 1.15
N LYS A 126 5.42 -19.01 2.40
CA LYS A 126 4.29 -19.70 3.05
C LYS A 126 3.42 -18.76 3.88
N VAL A 127 3.96 -17.59 4.19
CA VAL A 127 3.31 -16.49 4.91
C VAL A 127 3.62 -15.23 4.12
N GLY A 128 2.62 -14.38 3.95
CA GLY A 128 2.69 -13.20 3.12
C GLY A 128 1.43 -12.97 2.29
N PHE A 129 1.55 -12.15 1.26
CA PHE A 129 0.44 -11.87 0.35
C PHE A 129 0.94 -11.62 -1.07
N ALA A 130 0.03 -11.73 -2.03
CA ALA A 130 0.27 -11.39 -3.42
C ALA A 130 -0.89 -10.56 -3.98
N VAL A 131 -0.56 -9.61 -4.85
CA VAL A 131 -1.52 -8.76 -5.56
C VAL A 131 -1.64 -9.23 -7.01
N THR A 132 -2.88 -9.38 -7.47
CA THR A 132 -3.25 -9.91 -8.80
C THR A 132 -4.35 -9.05 -9.44
N VAL A 133 -4.68 -9.27 -10.72
CA VAL A 133 -5.83 -8.58 -11.35
C VAL A 133 -7.17 -8.79 -10.65
N SER A 134 -7.35 -9.88 -9.89
CA SER A 134 -8.63 -10.15 -9.21
C SER A 134 -8.68 -9.65 -7.77
N GLY A 135 -7.53 -9.35 -7.15
CA GLY A 135 -7.48 -8.92 -5.76
C GLY A 135 -6.19 -9.34 -5.04
N VAL A 136 -6.30 -9.42 -3.71
CA VAL A 136 -5.18 -9.74 -2.81
C VAL A 136 -5.36 -11.11 -2.17
N TYR A 137 -4.48 -12.05 -2.51
CA TYR A 137 -4.38 -13.36 -1.89
C TYR A 137 -3.40 -13.31 -0.73
N MET A 138 -3.73 -13.93 0.41
CA MET A 138 -2.89 -13.85 1.59
C MET A 138 -2.92 -15.10 2.46
N VAL A 139 -1.79 -15.35 3.13
CA VAL A 139 -1.67 -16.27 4.26
C VAL A 139 -0.95 -15.54 5.38
N ASP A 140 -1.63 -15.29 6.49
CA ASP A 140 -1.09 -14.48 7.57
C ASP A 140 -0.14 -15.24 8.51
N GLU A 141 0.41 -14.52 9.49
CA GLU A 141 1.37 -15.06 10.46
C GLU A 141 0.80 -16.18 11.36
N ASP A 142 -0.52 -16.28 11.49
CA ASP A 142 -1.21 -17.35 12.20
C ASP A 142 -1.49 -18.56 11.28
N GLY A 143 -1.25 -18.39 9.97
CA GLY A 143 -1.45 -19.39 8.92
C GLY A 143 -2.86 -19.39 8.35
N ASP A 144 -3.67 -18.36 8.65
CA ASP A 144 -5.01 -18.20 8.11
C ASP A 144 -4.91 -17.64 6.69
N SER A 145 -5.57 -18.33 5.76
CA SER A 145 -5.64 -17.92 4.35
C SER A 145 -6.87 -17.05 4.10
N ALA A 146 -6.70 -15.98 3.34
CA ALA A 146 -7.80 -15.13 2.90
C ALA A 146 -7.58 -14.63 1.47
N PHE A 147 -8.67 -14.20 0.85
CA PHE A 147 -8.69 -13.49 -0.41
C PHE A 147 -9.64 -12.30 -0.26
N VAL A 148 -9.22 -11.14 -0.75
CA VAL A 148 -10.01 -9.91 -0.78
C VAL A 148 -10.02 -9.44 -2.24
N ASP A 149 -11.17 -9.51 -2.89
CA ASP A 149 -11.37 -8.94 -4.21
C ASP A 149 -11.37 -7.41 -4.16
N TRP A 150 -11.29 -6.75 -5.32
CA TRP A 150 -11.17 -5.29 -5.39
C TRP A 150 -12.38 -4.53 -4.85
N ASP A 151 -13.60 -5.05 -5.01
CA ASP A 151 -14.80 -4.42 -4.44
C ASP A 151 -14.72 -4.41 -2.90
N ASP A 152 -14.29 -5.51 -2.28
CA ASP A 152 -14.08 -5.59 -0.83
C ASP A 152 -12.78 -4.87 -0.38
N TYR A 153 -11.82 -4.69 -1.28
CA TYR A 153 -10.53 -4.05 -0.99
C TYR A 153 -10.67 -2.53 -0.75
N ASP A 154 -11.56 -1.86 -1.47
CA ASP A 154 -11.81 -0.41 -1.30
C ASP A 154 -12.24 -0.05 0.13
N ASP A 155 -13.04 -0.91 0.75
CA ASP A 155 -13.48 -0.76 2.15
C ASP A 155 -12.51 -1.44 3.16
N CYS A 156 -11.46 -2.11 2.66
CA CYS A 156 -10.52 -2.85 3.48
C CYS A 156 -9.64 -1.93 4.33
N ARG A 157 -9.44 -2.31 5.58
CA ARG A 157 -8.62 -1.50 6.50
C ARG A 157 -7.14 -1.82 6.34
N ILE A 158 -6.36 -0.83 5.90
CA ILE A 158 -4.90 -0.91 5.76
C ILE A 158 -4.19 -0.16 6.90
N GLU A 159 -3.66 -0.91 7.87
CA GLU A 159 -3.01 -0.35 9.07
C GLU A 159 -1.51 -0.65 9.10
N ARG A 160 -0.75 0.26 9.71
CA ARG A 160 0.66 0.05 10.04
C ARG A 160 0.91 0.26 11.52
N ASN A 161 1.70 -0.64 12.11
CA ASN A 161 2.20 -0.53 13.47
C ASN A 161 3.67 -0.94 13.55
N GLY A 162 4.58 0.02 13.37
CA GLY A 162 6.02 -0.26 13.32
C GLY A 162 6.39 -1.15 12.12
N GLY A 163 7.07 -2.26 12.39
CA GLY A 163 7.39 -3.32 11.43
C GLY A 163 6.26 -4.33 11.21
N LYS A 164 5.01 -3.85 11.22
CA LYS A 164 3.83 -4.68 10.95
C LYS A 164 2.89 -3.94 10.01
N LEU A 165 2.52 -4.59 8.92
CA LEU A 165 1.41 -4.23 8.04
C LEU A 165 0.20 -5.08 8.39
N ILE A 166 -1.01 -4.51 8.36
CA ILE A 166 -2.26 -5.22 8.59
C ILE A 166 -3.21 -4.90 7.46
N ILE A 167 -3.71 -5.92 6.76
CA ILE A 167 -4.66 -5.81 5.64
C ILE A 167 -5.92 -6.58 6.04
N GLY A 168 -7.06 -5.90 6.18
CA GLY A 168 -8.33 -6.57 6.50
C GLY A 168 -8.35 -7.30 7.85
N GLY A 169 -7.41 -6.98 8.75
CA GLY A 169 -7.21 -7.68 10.02
C GLY A 169 -6.12 -8.75 10.01
N HIS A 170 -5.55 -9.09 8.85
CA HIS A 170 -4.46 -10.05 8.70
C HIS A 170 -3.09 -9.38 8.87
N PRO A 171 -2.29 -9.78 9.89
CA PRO A 171 -0.99 -9.16 10.16
C PRO A 171 0.14 -9.79 9.33
N PHE A 172 1.10 -8.96 8.90
CA PHE A 172 2.34 -9.37 8.25
C PHE A 172 3.53 -8.68 8.92
N ILE A 173 4.53 -9.45 9.35
CA ILE A 173 5.70 -8.92 10.08
C ILE A 173 6.86 -8.70 9.10
N MET A 174 7.39 -7.48 9.08
CA MET A 174 8.45 -7.07 8.17
C MET A 174 9.33 -5.98 8.80
N SER A 175 10.31 -5.45 8.07
CA SER A 175 11.12 -4.33 8.55
C SER A 175 10.25 -3.07 8.77
N SER A 176 10.71 -2.13 9.60
CA SER A 176 9.93 -0.90 9.83
C SER A 176 9.86 -0.01 8.59
N ASP A 177 10.92 0.03 7.78
CA ASP A 177 10.98 0.80 6.55
C ASP A 177 10.16 0.13 5.44
N GLU A 178 10.25 -1.20 5.31
CA GLU A 178 9.41 -1.98 4.40
C GLU A 178 7.92 -1.84 4.73
N ALA A 179 7.54 -1.94 6.00
CA ALA A 179 6.16 -1.72 6.44
C ALA A 179 5.68 -0.29 6.13
N LYS A 180 6.59 0.69 6.11
CA LYS A 180 6.25 2.07 5.72
C LYS A 180 5.94 2.16 4.23
N ILE A 181 6.78 1.54 3.40
CA ILE A 181 6.65 1.53 1.95
C ILE A 181 5.39 0.76 1.57
N MET A 182 5.25 -0.49 2.01
CA MET A 182 4.09 -1.32 1.67
C MET A 182 2.78 -0.74 2.20
N ALA A 183 2.76 -0.09 3.37
CA ALA A 183 1.54 0.58 3.83
C ALA A 183 1.15 1.82 3.00
N ARG A 184 2.03 2.36 2.14
CA ARG A 184 1.69 3.40 1.17
C ARG A 184 1.21 2.75 -0.12
N VAL A 185 2.01 1.86 -0.69
CA VAL A 185 1.65 1.10 -1.90
C VAL A 185 0.25 0.48 -1.78
N MET A 186 -0.03 -0.20 -0.66
CA MET A 186 -1.33 -0.84 -0.46
C MET A 186 -2.49 0.15 -0.25
N ARG A 187 -2.22 1.39 0.18
CA ARG A 187 -3.27 2.42 0.30
C ARG A 187 -3.53 3.12 -1.02
N ASP A 188 -2.48 3.38 -1.80
CA ASP A 188 -2.61 4.00 -3.11
C ASP A 188 -3.33 3.07 -4.10
N LEU A 189 -3.31 1.75 -3.86
CA LEU A 189 -4.17 0.78 -4.55
C LEU A 189 -5.68 0.98 -4.27
N GLN A 190 -6.07 1.82 -3.30
CA GLN A 190 -7.47 2.14 -2.98
C GLN A 190 -7.91 3.50 -3.58
N GLU A 191 -7.04 4.20 -4.31
CA GLU A 191 -7.31 5.52 -4.91
C GLU A 191 -7.62 5.44 -6.41
#